data_AF-A1SHL6-F1
#
_entry.id   AF-A1SHL6-F1
#
_cell.length_a   1.000
_cell.length_b   1.000
_cell.length_c   1.000
_cell.angle_alpha   90.00
_cell.angle_beta   90.00
_cell.angle_gamma   90.00
#
_symmetry.space_group_name_H-M   'P 1'
#
loop_
_entity.id
_entity.type
_entity.pdbx_description
1 polymer ?
#
loop_
_entity_poly.entity_id
_entity_poly.type
_entity_poly.pdbx_seq_one_letter_code
_entity_poly.pdbx_strand_id
1 'polypeptide(L)'
;MLALVAVIPATASADPPPVTPLPTGTDVDYQLGGAAEMPDHVGIVVRDRTDSPADGRYNVCYVNGFQTQPDQRRFWKRHWRLVLKDGGEPVADEAWGEWLLDVRTEAKRADLARVVGRWVRGCAADGFDAVEYDNLDSFTRSHRLVARRQALAYARLLVRAGHRAGLAVGQKNLAGYDGTAIGYDFAVAEECGRYRECASYVRHYGDRVLAIEYRRANFRWTCAHVGDRLAVVLRDRDLTPTGVHEWC
;
A
#
# COMPACT_ATOMS: atom_id res chain seq x y z
N MET A 1 -54.34 26.35 -6.75
CA MET A 1 -53.30 25.32 -6.57
C MET A 1 -51.98 26.02 -6.29
N LEU A 2 -51.57 26.14 -5.02
CA LEU A 2 -50.21 26.56 -4.67
C LEU A 2 -49.31 25.31 -4.69
N ALA A 3 -48.29 25.33 -5.54
CA ALA A 3 -47.24 24.31 -5.55
C ALA A 3 -46.24 24.61 -4.43
N LEU A 4 -46.15 23.71 -3.45
CA LEU A 4 -45.14 23.77 -2.39
C LEU A 4 -43.83 23.21 -2.95
N VAL A 5 -42.85 24.08 -3.19
CA VAL A 5 -41.49 23.67 -3.59
C VAL A 5 -40.76 23.22 -2.33
N ALA A 6 -40.57 21.91 -2.16
CA ALA A 6 -39.75 21.35 -1.10
C ALA A 6 -38.27 21.56 -1.44
N VAL A 7 -37.58 22.42 -0.67
CA VAL A 7 -36.13 22.59 -0.74
C VAL A 7 -35.50 21.45 0.06
N ILE A 8 -34.89 20.48 -0.63
CA ILE A 8 -34.09 19.42 0.01
C ILE A 8 -32.73 20.05 0.40
N PRO A 9 -32.31 19.99 1.68
CA PRO A 9 -31.02 20.51 2.08
C PRO A 9 -29.92 19.66 1.45
N ALA A 10 -28.99 20.30 0.73
CA ALA A 10 -27.77 19.67 0.28
C ALA A 10 -26.97 19.25 1.52
N THR A 11 -26.78 17.94 1.73
CA THR A 11 -25.87 17.43 2.75
C THR A 11 -24.47 17.90 2.39
N ALA A 12 -23.93 18.83 3.17
CA ALA A 12 -22.52 19.22 3.08
C ALA A 12 -21.68 17.94 3.24
N SER A 13 -20.85 17.64 2.25
CA SER A 13 -19.92 16.52 2.38
C SER A 13 -18.91 16.91 3.46
N ALA A 14 -18.92 16.20 4.59
CA ALA A 14 -17.94 16.41 5.64
C ALA A 14 -16.53 16.17 5.07
N ASP A 15 -15.59 17.02 5.45
CA ASP A 15 -14.17 16.81 5.12
C ASP A 15 -13.71 15.46 5.69
N PRO A 16 -12.79 14.76 4.99
CA PRO A 16 -12.22 13.53 5.53
C PRO A 16 -11.56 13.81 6.88
N PRO A 17 -11.58 12.83 7.81
CA PRO A 17 -10.90 12.97 9.09
C PRO A 17 -9.40 13.27 8.86
N PRO A 18 -8.77 14.08 9.73
CA PRO A 18 -7.33 14.28 9.67
C PRO A 18 -6.62 12.93 9.85
N VAL A 19 -5.58 12.69 9.05
CA VAL A 19 -4.74 11.49 9.15
C VAL A 19 -3.49 11.80 9.96
N THR A 20 -3.06 10.87 10.81
CA THR A 20 -1.77 10.98 11.50
C THR A 20 -0.65 10.78 10.49
N PRO A 21 0.30 11.71 10.33
CA PRO A 21 1.42 11.52 9.42
C PRO A 21 2.34 10.39 9.89
N LEU A 22 2.99 9.71 8.94
CA LEU A 22 4.06 8.77 9.25
C LEU A 22 5.15 9.48 10.10
N PRO A 23 5.55 8.91 11.25
CA PRO A 23 6.63 9.46 12.06
C PRO A 23 7.98 9.28 11.37
N THR A 24 8.96 10.07 11.79
CA THR A 24 10.34 10.07 11.27
C THR A 24 11.31 9.97 12.44
N GLY A 25 12.55 9.54 12.20
CA GLY A 25 13.56 9.39 13.26
C GLY A 25 13.32 8.19 14.18
N THR A 26 12.68 7.15 13.67
CA THR A 26 12.46 5.87 14.34
C THR A 26 12.55 4.75 13.31
N ASP A 27 12.83 3.53 13.76
CA ASP A 27 12.99 2.39 12.87
C ASP A 27 11.64 1.78 12.46
N VAL A 28 11.67 1.02 11.36
CA VAL A 28 10.53 0.29 10.81
C VAL A 28 10.78 -1.20 10.87
N ASP A 29 9.75 -1.99 11.16
CA ASP A 29 9.76 -3.44 10.90
C ASP A 29 8.63 -3.84 9.94
N TYR A 30 8.95 -4.71 8.99
CA TYR A 30 8.09 -5.11 7.87
C TYR A 30 7.72 -6.59 8.04
N GLN A 31 6.54 -6.84 8.63
CA GLN A 31 6.11 -8.11 9.21
C GLN A 31 4.88 -8.68 8.49
N LEU A 32 5.01 -8.97 7.18
CA LEU A 32 3.89 -9.52 6.40
C LEU A 32 3.75 -11.04 6.50
N GLY A 33 4.83 -11.77 6.81
CA GLY A 33 4.78 -13.22 7.04
C GLY A 33 4.29 -13.62 8.43
N GLY A 34 3.87 -12.63 9.24
CA GLY A 34 3.36 -12.80 10.59
C GLY A 34 4.03 -11.85 11.58
N ALA A 35 3.31 -11.55 12.66
CA ALA A 35 3.82 -10.74 13.76
C ALA A 35 5.10 -11.34 14.40
N ALA A 36 6.08 -10.47 14.64
CA ALA A 36 7.31 -10.77 15.37
C ALA A 36 7.52 -9.76 16.51
N GLU A 37 8.26 -10.17 17.55
CA GLU A 37 8.73 -9.24 18.58
C GLU A 37 9.69 -8.22 17.97
N MET A 38 9.62 -6.98 18.46
CA MET A 38 10.43 -5.88 17.97
C MET A 38 11.05 -5.12 19.15
N PRO A 39 12.28 -4.59 19.01
CA PRO A 39 12.90 -3.77 20.03
C PRO A 39 12.23 -2.39 20.18
N ASP A 40 12.54 -1.67 21.25
CA ASP A 40 11.91 -0.38 21.58
C ASP A 40 12.19 0.75 20.57
N HIS A 41 13.28 0.66 19.81
CA HIS A 41 13.64 1.67 18.81
C HIS A 41 12.79 1.60 17.52
N VAL A 42 12.11 0.47 17.29
CA VAL A 42 11.17 0.30 16.18
C VAL A 42 9.87 0.99 16.56
N GLY A 43 9.59 2.14 15.98
CA GLY A 43 8.36 2.91 16.20
C GLY A 43 7.29 2.69 15.12
N ILE A 44 7.65 2.09 13.99
CA ILE A 44 6.76 1.83 12.86
C ILE A 44 6.72 0.33 12.60
N VAL A 45 5.53 -0.24 12.40
CA VAL A 45 5.38 -1.62 11.98
C VAL A 45 4.40 -1.72 10.81
N VAL A 46 4.73 -2.55 9.84
CA VAL A 46 3.82 -2.90 8.74
C VAL A 46 3.41 -4.36 8.87
N ARG A 47 2.11 -4.63 8.86
CA ARG A 47 1.53 -5.98 9.01
C ARG A 47 0.43 -6.20 8.00
N ASP A 48 0.21 -7.47 7.61
CA ASP A 48 -0.95 -7.82 6.79
C ASP A 48 -2.25 -7.43 7.51
N ARG A 49 -3.26 -7.00 6.76
CA ARG A 49 -4.59 -6.66 7.28
C ARG A 49 -5.29 -7.78 8.06
N THR A 50 -4.78 -9.00 8.06
CA THR A 50 -5.30 -10.10 8.88
C THR A 50 -4.63 -10.23 10.25
N ASP A 51 -3.53 -9.52 10.47
CA ASP A 51 -2.81 -9.49 11.74
C ASP A 51 -3.22 -8.29 12.59
N SER A 52 -3.05 -8.41 13.91
CA SER A 52 -3.34 -7.31 14.83
C SER A 52 -2.25 -6.24 14.77
N PRO A 53 -2.60 -4.94 14.91
CA PRO A 53 -1.64 -3.88 15.19
C PRO A 53 -0.75 -4.19 16.40
N ALA A 54 0.45 -3.63 16.42
CA ALA A 54 1.31 -3.64 17.59
C ALA A 54 1.03 -2.44 18.50
N ASP A 55 0.90 -2.70 19.79
CA ASP A 55 0.63 -1.67 20.79
C ASP A 55 1.76 -0.63 20.86
N GLY A 56 1.37 0.65 20.97
CA GLY A 56 2.31 1.76 21.15
C GLY A 56 3.21 2.04 19.95
N ARG A 57 2.87 1.52 18.77
CA ARG A 57 3.58 1.75 17.50
C ARG A 57 2.69 2.49 16.51
N TYR A 58 3.30 3.06 15.48
CA TYR A 58 2.60 3.51 14.29
C TYR A 58 2.40 2.32 13.35
N ASN A 59 1.14 1.95 13.11
CA ASN A 59 0.77 0.71 12.42
C ASN A 59 0.33 0.97 10.98
N VAL A 60 1.04 0.38 10.03
CA VAL A 60 0.69 0.39 8.61
C VAL A 60 0.04 -0.94 8.22
N CYS A 61 -1.21 -0.88 7.74
CA CYS A 61 -1.95 -2.04 7.26
C CYS A 61 -1.56 -2.35 5.81
N TYR A 62 -0.97 -3.51 5.56
CA TYR A 62 -0.73 -3.99 4.21
C TYR A 62 -2.02 -4.54 3.60
N VAL A 63 -2.30 -4.11 2.38
CA VAL A 63 -3.38 -4.65 1.54
C VAL A 63 -2.85 -4.82 0.12
N ASN A 64 -2.90 -6.04 -0.43
CA ASN A 64 -2.69 -6.21 -1.87
C ASN A 64 -3.84 -5.56 -2.65
N GLY A 65 -3.58 -4.39 -3.22
CA GLY A 65 -4.60 -3.55 -3.83
C GLY A 65 -4.80 -3.83 -5.31
N PHE A 66 -3.79 -4.39 -5.99
CA PHE A 66 -3.69 -4.47 -7.46
C PHE A 66 -3.54 -5.90 -7.99
N GLN A 67 -3.24 -6.85 -7.11
CA GLN A 67 -3.28 -8.28 -7.40
C GLN A 67 -4.11 -9.02 -6.33
N THR A 68 -4.34 -10.31 -6.54
CA THR A 68 -4.97 -11.22 -5.58
C THR A 68 -3.90 -11.92 -4.76
N GLN A 69 -4.18 -12.30 -3.51
CA GLN A 69 -3.29 -13.23 -2.79
C GLN A 69 -3.65 -14.72 -3.05
N PRO A 70 -2.70 -15.66 -2.93
CA PRO A 70 -2.93 -17.09 -3.22
C PRO A 70 -4.04 -17.73 -2.36
N ASP A 71 -4.12 -17.37 -1.10
CA ASP A 71 -5.15 -17.80 -0.14
C ASP A 71 -6.54 -17.22 -0.47
N GLN A 72 -6.61 -16.12 -1.22
CA GLN A 72 -7.85 -15.46 -1.63
C GLN A 72 -8.42 -15.96 -2.96
N ARG A 73 -7.81 -16.96 -3.61
CA ARG A 73 -8.25 -17.47 -4.92
C ARG A 73 -9.75 -17.79 -4.98
N ARG A 74 -10.31 -18.42 -3.93
CA ARG A 74 -11.75 -18.74 -3.89
C ARG A 74 -12.63 -17.49 -3.88
N PHE A 75 -12.19 -16.43 -3.20
CA PHE A 75 -12.90 -15.14 -3.18
C PHE A 75 -12.88 -14.49 -4.57
N TRP A 76 -11.73 -14.46 -5.22
CA TRP A 76 -11.57 -13.83 -6.54
C TRP A 76 -12.21 -14.61 -7.68
N LYS A 77 -12.33 -15.94 -7.57
CA LYS A 77 -13.18 -16.74 -8.47
C LYS A 77 -14.65 -16.33 -8.43
N ARG A 78 -15.19 -15.88 -7.29
CA ARG A 78 -16.55 -15.31 -7.21
C ARG A 78 -16.65 -13.90 -7.80
N HIS A 79 -15.51 -13.22 -7.95
CA HIS A 79 -15.39 -11.90 -8.54
C HIS A 79 -14.66 -11.96 -9.88
N TRP A 80 -14.86 -13.05 -10.64
CA TRP A 80 -14.02 -13.38 -11.80
C TRP A 80 -13.94 -12.29 -12.86
N ARG A 81 -14.95 -11.41 -12.96
CA ARG A 81 -14.93 -10.25 -13.87
C ARG A 81 -13.93 -9.14 -13.50
N LEU A 82 -13.42 -9.16 -12.27
CA LEU A 82 -12.46 -8.21 -11.72
C LEU A 82 -11.01 -8.72 -11.79
N VAL A 83 -10.80 -9.96 -12.23
CA VAL A 83 -9.47 -10.51 -12.51
C VAL A 83 -9.10 -10.22 -13.97
N LEU A 84 -7.87 -9.74 -14.19
CA LEU A 84 -7.33 -9.46 -15.52
C LEU A 84 -7.14 -10.77 -16.28
N LYS A 85 -7.53 -10.77 -17.54
CA LYS A 85 -7.42 -11.96 -18.40
C LYS A 85 -6.82 -11.63 -19.75
N ASP A 86 -6.08 -12.60 -20.26
CA ASP A 86 -5.53 -12.65 -21.60
C ASP A 86 -5.95 -13.97 -22.25
N GLY A 87 -6.60 -13.92 -23.41
CA GLY A 87 -7.14 -15.14 -24.05
C GLY A 87 -8.17 -15.93 -23.21
N GLY A 88 -8.73 -15.35 -22.14
CA GLY A 88 -9.67 -16.02 -21.23
C GLY A 88 -9.03 -16.57 -19.94
N GLU A 89 -7.71 -16.68 -19.91
CA GLU A 89 -6.94 -17.12 -18.75
C GLU A 89 -6.53 -15.94 -17.86
N PRO A 90 -6.43 -16.12 -16.53
CA PRO A 90 -5.97 -15.06 -15.64
C PRO A 90 -4.51 -14.69 -15.95
N VAL A 91 -4.23 -13.39 -16.01
CA VAL A 91 -2.84 -12.91 -16.02
C VAL A 91 -2.29 -13.06 -14.61
N ALA A 92 -1.22 -13.84 -14.47
CA ALA A 92 -0.62 -14.16 -13.19
C ALA A 92 0.79 -13.56 -13.07
N ASP A 93 1.13 -13.10 -11.87
CA ASP A 93 2.50 -12.87 -11.46
C ASP A 93 3.12 -14.22 -11.06
N GLU A 94 3.97 -14.77 -11.91
CA GLU A 94 4.56 -16.10 -11.72
C GLU A 94 5.45 -16.18 -10.48
N ALA A 95 6.05 -15.06 -10.05
CA ALA A 95 6.92 -15.03 -8.89
C ALA A 95 6.15 -15.29 -7.58
N TRP A 96 4.87 -14.95 -7.54
CA TRP A 96 4.05 -14.97 -6.33
C TRP A 96 2.77 -15.82 -6.46
N GLY A 97 2.44 -16.30 -7.65
CA GLY A 97 1.22 -17.07 -7.90
C GLY A 97 -0.07 -16.25 -7.76
N GLU A 98 0.05 -14.93 -7.89
CA GLU A 98 -1.01 -13.95 -7.72
C GLU A 98 -1.64 -13.57 -9.06
N TRP A 99 -2.95 -13.34 -9.12
CA TRP A 99 -3.60 -12.85 -10.33
C TRP A 99 -3.71 -11.33 -10.33
N LEU A 100 -3.46 -10.68 -11.47
CA LEU A 100 -3.62 -9.24 -11.59
C LEU A 100 -5.09 -8.85 -11.59
N LEU A 101 -5.41 -7.69 -11.00
CA LEU A 101 -6.77 -7.14 -11.00
C LEU A 101 -7.02 -6.30 -12.27
N ASP A 102 -8.22 -6.43 -12.83
CA ASP A 102 -8.60 -5.75 -14.07
C ASP A 102 -9.07 -4.30 -13.79
N VAL A 103 -8.13 -3.37 -13.84
CA VAL A 103 -8.39 -1.94 -13.62
C VAL A 103 -8.71 -1.17 -14.91
N ARG A 104 -8.95 -1.87 -16.03
CA ARG A 104 -9.01 -1.25 -17.37
C ARG A 104 -10.19 -0.28 -17.54
N THR A 105 -11.35 -0.62 -16.99
CA THR A 105 -12.57 0.20 -17.09
C THR A 105 -12.88 0.91 -15.79
N GLU A 106 -13.56 2.05 -15.87
CA GLU A 106 -13.99 2.80 -14.69
C GLU A 106 -14.90 1.97 -13.78
N ALA A 107 -15.87 1.26 -14.36
CA ALA A 107 -16.76 0.37 -13.61
C ALA A 107 -15.96 -0.68 -12.81
N LYS A 108 -14.96 -1.32 -13.42
CA LYS A 108 -14.13 -2.30 -12.71
C LYS A 108 -13.29 -1.65 -11.60
N ARG A 109 -12.71 -0.47 -11.84
CA ARG A 109 -11.99 0.29 -10.79
C ARG A 109 -12.90 0.66 -9.62
N ALA A 110 -14.13 1.11 -9.88
CA ALA A 110 -15.10 1.42 -8.84
C ALA A 110 -15.48 0.16 -8.03
N ASP A 111 -15.66 -0.97 -8.70
CA ASP A 111 -16.00 -2.24 -8.05
C ASP A 111 -14.87 -2.80 -7.20
N LEU A 112 -13.64 -2.74 -7.72
CA LEU A 112 -12.42 -3.06 -6.98
C LEU A 112 -12.25 -2.16 -5.77
N ALA A 113 -12.44 -0.84 -5.93
CA ALA A 113 -12.35 0.11 -4.82
C ALA A 113 -13.42 -0.14 -3.73
N ARG A 114 -14.60 -0.67 -4.09
CA ARG A 114 -15.59 -1.11 -3.10
C ARG A 114 -15.15 -2.36 -2.34
N VAL A 115 -14.45 -3.28 -2.99
CA VAL A 115 -13.88 -4.48 -2.34
C VAL A 115 -12.75 -4.06 -1.40
N VAL A 116 -11.72 -3.42 -1.93
CA VAL A 116 -10.54 -3.00 -1.15
C VAL A 116 -10.92 -2.00 -0.07
N GLY A 117 -11.82 -1.06 -0.36
CA GLY A 117 -12.30 -0.10 0.63
C GLY A 117 -13.03 -0.74 1.83
N ARG A 118 -13.58 -1.96 1.71
CA ARG A 118 -14.07 -2.70 2.88
C ARG A 118 -12.94 -3.20 3.76
N TRP A 119 -11.85 -3.69 3.17
CA TRP A 119 -10.67 -4.14 3.89
C TRP A 119 -9.98 -2.98 4.60
N VAL A 120 -9.87 -1.82 3.95
CA VAL A 120 -9.33 -0.58 4.51
C VAL A 120 -10.11 -0.11 5.73
N ARG A 121 -11.45 -0.20 5.70
CA ARG A 121 -12.27 0.09 6.89
C ARG A 121 -12.08 -0.95 8.00
N GLY A 122 -11.73 -2.18 7.66
CA GLY A 122 -11.28 -3.19 8.62
C GLY A 122 -10.01 -2.73 9.32
N CYS A 123 -8.97 -2.37 8.57
CA CYS A 123 -7.73 -1.82 9.14
C CYS A 123 -7.99 -0.64 10.09
N ALA A 124 -8.84 0.32 9.70
CA ALA A 124 -9.19 1.45 10.55
C ALA A 124 -9.93 1.02 11.83
N ALA A 125 -10.85 0.05 11.72
CA ALA A 125 -11.58 -0.48 12.88
C ALA A 125 -10.67 -1.28 13.83
N ASP A 126 -9.65 -1.95 13.29
CA ASP A 126 -8.68 -2.74 14.05
C ASP A 126 -7.63 -1.84 14.73
N GLY A 127 -7.55 -0.56 14.37
CA GLY A 127 -6.68 0.44 15.02
C GLY A 127 -5.37 0.73 14.29
N PHE A 128 -5.26 0.41 13.00
CA PHE A 128 -4.13 0.86 12.19
C PHE A 128 -4.16 2.38 11.97
N ASP A 129 -2.99 3.00 11.81
CA ASP A 129 -2.82 4.43 11.55
C ASP A 129 -2.74 4.74 10.05
N ALA A 130 -2.29 3.77 9.26
CA ALA A 130 -2.06 3.90 7.84
C ALA A 130 -2.41 2.63 7.06
N VAL A 131 -2.45 2.76 5.74
CA VAL A 131 -2.56 1.65 4.81
C VAL A 131 -1.55 1.79 3.68
N GLU A 132 -0.91 0.69 3.30
CA GLU A 132 -0.22 0.60 2.02
C GLU A 132 -0.98 -0.31 1.06
N TYR A 133 -1.02 0.08 -0.21
CA TYR A 133 -1.62 -0.73 -1.27
C TYR A 133 -0.52 -1.32 -2.12
N ASP A 134 -0.26 -2.61 -1.93
CA ASP A 134 0.81 -3.28 -2.64
C ASP A 134 0.51 -3.43 -4.13
N ASN A 135 1.56 -3.71 -4.91
CA ASN A 135 1.47 -4.05 -6.33
C ASN A 135 0.99 -2.90 -7.26
N LEU A 136 1.15 -1.64 -6.85
CA LEU A 136 0.82 -0.44 -7.65
C LEU A 136 1.37 -0.48 -9.09
N ASP A 137 2.53 -1.11 -9.27
CA ASP A 137 3.26 -1.24 -10.53
C ASP A 137 2.83 -2.44 -11.38
N SER A 138 1.79 -3.19 -11.00
CA SER A 138 1.31 -4.40 -11.71
C SER A 138 1.02 -4.20 -13.20
N PHE A 139 0.78 -2.97 -13.64
CA PHE A 139 0.64 -2.65 -15.06
C PHE A 139 1.88 -3.06 -15.88
N THR A 140 3.07 -3.08 -15.27
CA THR A 140 4.33 -3.54 -15.89
C THR A 140 4.33 -5.05 -16.19
N ARG A 141 3.57 -5.83 -15.39
CA ARG A 141 3.43 -7.29 -15.48
C ARG A 141 2.12 -7.71 -16.18
N SER A 142 1.41 -6.76 -16.80
CA SER A 142 0.04 -6.97 -17.31
C SER A 142 -0.09 -7.42 -18.76
N HIS A 143 1.00 -7.88 -19.40
CA HIS A 143 1.05 -8.15 -20.85
C HIS A 143 0.62 -6.94 -21.70
N ARG A 144 0.89 -5.71 -21.22
CA ARG A 144 0.44 -4.44 -21.83
C ARG A 144 -1.08 -4.25 -21.88
N LEU A 145 -1.86 -5.08 -21.18
CA LEU A 145 -3.33 -4.96 -21.12
C LEU A 145 -3.79 -3.83 -20.20
N VAL A 146 -3.01 -3.51 -19.16
CA VAL A 146 -3.26 -2.39 -18.26
C VAL A 146 -2.26 -1.29 -18.55
N ALA A 147 -2.78 -0.10 -18.86
CA ALA A 147 -1.97 1.10 -19.00
C ALA A 147 -1.68 1.73 -17.63
N ARG A 148 -0.51 2.36 -17.47
CA ARG A 148 -0.13 3.11 -16.26
C ARG A 148 -1.22 4.07 -15.78
N ARG A 149 -1.85 4.82 -16.70
CA ARG A 149 -2.95 5.76 -16.37
C ARG A 149 -4.16 5.08 -15.73
N GLN A 150 -4.45 3.83 -16.07
CA GLN A 150 -5.57 3.07 -15.50
C GLN A 150 -5.23 2.62 -14.07
N ALA A 151 -3.99 2.18 -13.83
CA ALA A 151 -3.50 1.88 -12.50
C ALA A 151 -3.52 3.12 -11.59
N LEU A 152 -3.05 4.28 -12.07
CA LEU A 152 -3.07 5.52 -11.31
C LEU A 152 -4.49 6.07 -11.05
N ALA A 153 -5.41 5.91 -12.01
CA ALA A 153 -6.81 6.26 -11.81
C ALA A 153 -7.47 5.40 -10.70
N TYR A 154 -7.05 4.14 -10.58
CA TYR A 154 -7.48 3.25 -9.50
C TYR A 154 -6.79 3.60 -8.18
N ALA A 155 -5.48 3.86 -8.18
CA ALA A 155 -4.74 4.35 -7.01
C ALA A 155 -5.42 5.56 -6.36
N ARG A 156 -5.87 6.54 -7.18
CA ARG A 156 -6.60 7.73 -6.68
C ARG A 156 -7.92 7.38 -5.98
N LEU A 157 -8.59 6.28 -6.37
CA LEU A 157 -9.78 5.79 -5.65
C LEU A 157 -9.41 5.19 -4.30
N LEU A 158 -8.30 4.45 -4.23
CA LEU A 158 -7.81 3.81 -3.02
C LEU A 158 -7.25 4.83 -2.01
N VAL A 159 -6.50 5.83 -2.46
CA VAL A 159 -6.04 6.95 -1.62
C VAL A 159 -7.24 7.63 -0.95
N ARG A 160 -8.26 8.01 -1.74
CA ARG A 160 -9.49 8.57 -1.18
C ARG A 160 -10.21 7.63 -0.21
N ALA A 161 -10.09 6.31 -0.39
CA ALA A 161 -10.71 5.35 0.51
C ALA A 161 -9.95 5.27 1.86
N GLY A 162 -8.62 5.34 1.83
CA GLY A 162 -7.78 5.42 3.05
C GLY A 162 -8.07 6.68 3.85
N HIS A 163 -8.01 7.84 3.20
CA HIS A 163 -8.28 9.12 3.88
C HIS A 163 -9.69 9.21 4.46
N ARG A 164 -10.72 8.72 3.75
CA ARG A 164 -12.09 8.64 4.30
C ARG A 164 -12.21 7.71 5.50
N ALA A 165 -11.29 6.75 5.65
CA ALA A 165 -11.22 5.86 6.80
C ALA A 165 -10.32 6.41 7.92
N GLY A 166 -9.73 7.60 7.77
CA GLY A 166 -8.80 8.17 8.75
C GLY A 166 -7.38 7.61 8.69
N LEU A 167 -7.03 6.92 7.61
CA LEU A 167 -5.71 6.30 7.44
C LEU A 167 -4.84 7.12 6.49
N ALA A 168 -3.59 7.38 6.88
CA ALA A 168 -2.57 7.81 5.93
C ALA A 168 -2.31 6.72 4.88
N VAL A 169 -1.91 7.10 3.67
CA VAL A 169 -1.79 6.17 2.54
C VAL A 169 -0.37 6.16 1.98
N GLY A 170 0.24 4.97 1.95
CA GLY A 170 1.57 4.73 1.41
C GLY A 170 1.58 4.43 -0.09
N GLN A 171 2.46 5.10 -0.83
CA GLN A 171 2.83 4.70 -2.19
C GLN A 171 3.76 3.49 -2.11
N LYS A 172 3.32 2.33 -2.61
CA LYS A 172 4.21 1.18 -2.76
C LYS A 172 5.03 1.26 -4.05
N ASN A 173 6.35 1.25 -3.92
CA ASN A 173 7.32 1.24 -5.02
C ASN A 173 7.03 2.32 -6.08
N LEU A 174 7.28 2.04 -7.36
CA LEU A 174 7.09 2.95 -8.50
C LEU A 174 7.93 4.24 -8.38
N ALA A 175 9.26 4.08 -8.24
CA ALA A 175 10.19 5.20 -8.15
C ALA A 175 10.05 6.21 -9.31
N GLY A 176 10.26 7.49 -8.98
CA GLY A 176 10.14 8.60 -9.92
C GLY A 176 8.70 9.00 -10.25
N TYR A 177 7.71 8.36 -9.65
CA TYR A 177 6.33 8.85 -9.64
C TYR A 177 6.12 9.80 -8.45
N ASP A 178 5.58 11.00 -8.73
CA ASP A 178 5.06 11.90 -7.72
C ASP A 178 3.65 11.47 -7.30
N GLY A 179 3.57 10.57 -6.32
CA GLY A 179 2.29 10.13 -5.76
C GLY A 179 1.60 11.15 -4.88
N THR A 180 2.29 12.19 -4.41
CA THR A 180 1.69 13.27 -3.61
C THR A 180 0.62 14.01 -4.42
N ALA A 181 0.77 14.08 -5.74
CA ALA A 181 -0.21 14.67 -6.67
C ALA A 181 -1.57 13.95 -6.69
N ILE A 182 -1.64 12.72 -6.17
CA ILE A 182 -2.91 11.99 -6.00
C ILE A 182 -3.29 11.74 -4.54
N GLY A 183 -2.50 12.27 -3.60
CA GLY A 183 -2.74 12.25 -2.16
C GLY A 183 -2.05 11.12 -1.39
N TYR A 184 -1.00 10.48 -1.92
CA TYR A 184 -0.17 9.63 -1.08
C TYR A 184 0.58 10.47 -0.04
N ASP A 185 0.69 9.96 1.19
CA ASP A 185 1.23 10.69 2.34
C ASP A 185 2.69 10.30 2.65
N PHE A 186 3.10 9.10 2.25
CA PHE A 186 4.45 8.54 2.42
C PHE A 186 4.74 7.49 1.34
N ALA A 187 5.95 6.94 1.32
CA ALA A 187 6.30 5.82 0.44
C ALA A 187 6.82 4.61 1.22
N VAL A 188 6.53 3.42 0.67
CA VAL A 188 7.16 2.15 1.07
C VAL A 188 7.92 1.64 -0.15
N ALA A 189 9.24 1.59 -0.04
CA ALA A 189 10.14 1.33 -1.15
C ALA A 189 10.98 0.07 -0.88
N GLU A 190 10.72 -0.98 -1.65
CA GLU A 190 11.50 -2.20 -1.61
C GLU A 190 12.72 -2.09 -2.53
N GLU A 191 13.87 -2.43 -1.99
CA GLU A 191 15.18 -2.44 -2.65
C GLU A 191 15.58 -1.08 -3.28
N CYS A 192 15.15 0.05 -2.70
CA CYS A 192 15.49 1.37 -3.25
C CYS A 192 17.00 1.59 -3.32
N GLY A 193 17.77 1.02 -2.39
CA GLY A 193 19.22 1.10 -2.37
C GLY A 193 19.85 0.23 -3.43
N ARG A 194 19.34 -0.98 -3.63
CA ARG A 194 19.75 -1.84 -4.75
C ARG A 194 19.65 -1.11 -6.09
N TYR A 195 18.51 -0.48 -6.34
CA TYR A 195 18.19 0.18 -7.61
C TYR A 195 18.67 1.63 -7.67
N ARG A 196 19.33 2.14 -6.61
CA ARG A 196 19.85 3.51 -6.51
C ARG A 196 18.76 4.57 -6.71
N GLU A 197 17.57 4.30 -6.20
CA GLU A 197 16.37 5.10 -6.44
C GLU A 197 15.77 5.73 -5.17
N CYS A 198 16.38 5.54 -3.99
CA CYS A 198 15.90 6.14 -2.73
C CYS A 198 15.71 7.67 -2.86
N ALA A 199 16.62 8.37 -3.56
CA ALA A 199 16.55 9.81 -3.80
C ALA A 199 15.29 10.24 -4.58
N SER A 200 14.73 9.36 -5.41
CA SER A 200 13.49 9.64 -6.14
C SER A 200 12.28 9.70 -5.21
N TYR A 201 12.20 8.82 -4.22
CA TYR A 201 11.14 8.86 -3.20
C TYR A 201 11.31 10.07 -2.28
N VAL A 202 12.54 10.28 -1.78
CA VAL A 202 12.90 11.39 -0.91
C VAL A 202 12.53 12.75 -1.50
N ARG A 203 12.68 12.93 -2.82
CA ARG A 203 12.30 14.15 -3.52
C ARG A 203 10.83 14.55 -3.30
N HIS A 204 9.95 13.57 -3.15
CA HIS A 204 8.51 13.78 -3.03
C HIS A 204 8.02 13.70 -1.58
N TYR A 205 8.58 12.77 -0.79
CA TYR A 205 8.09 12.45 0.55
C TYR A 205 8.99 12.95 1.68
N GLY A 206 10.15 13.52 1.35
CA GLY A 206 11.15 13.89 2.34
C GLY A 206 11.63 12.66 3.11
N ASP A 207 11.43 12.68 4.43
CA ASP A 207 11.92 11.65 5.36
C ASP A 207 10.87 10.56 5.59
N ARG A 208 9.66 10.72 5.01
CA ARG A 208 8.56 9.76 5.12
C ARG A 208 8.66 8.68 4.05
N VAL A 209 9.77 7.95 4.06
CA VAL A 209 10.01 6.80 3.19
C VAL A 209 10.47 5.64 4.07
N LEU A 210 9.75 4.53 3.99
CA LEU A 210 10.14 3.26 4.57
C LEU A 210 10.96 2.49 3.52
N ALA A 211 12.22 2.18 3.81
CA ALA A 211 13.11 1.48 2.89
C ALA A 211 13.33 0.03 3.33
N ILE A 212 12.90 -0.92 2.51
CA ILE A 212 12.95 -2.35 2.82
C ILE A 212 14.00 -3.00 1.92
N GLU A 213 15.03 -3.60 2.49
CA GLU A 213 16.09 -4.27 1.74
C GLU A 213 16.07 -5.78 2.00
N TYR A 214 16.34 -6.57 0.96
CA TYR A 214 16.33 -8.05 1.05
C TYR A 214 17.72 -8.67 0.95
N ARG A 215 18.75 -7.84 0.77
CA ARG A 215 20.14 -8.29 0.64
C ARG A 215 21.04 -7.42 1.49
N ARG A 216 21.85 -8.06 2.32
CA ARG A 216 22.77 -7.40 3.24
C ARG A 216 23.70 -6.37 2.57
N ALA A 217 24.15 -6.62 1.35
CA ALA A 217 24.98 -5.66 0.61
C ALA A 217 24.22 -4.38 0.23
N ASN A 218 22.94 -4.50 -0.14
CA ASN A 218 22.09 -3.35 -0.48
C ASN A 218 21.72 -2.61 0.81
N PHE A 219 21.30 -3.32 1.85
CA PHE A 219 21.04 -2.75 3.18
C PHE A 219 22.19 -1.88 3.68
N ARG A 220 23.42 -2.40 3.73
CA ARG A 220 24.59 -1.59 4.15
C ARG A 220 24.80 -0.36 3.29
N TRP A 221 24.55 -0.46 1.99
CA TRP A 221 24.63 0.72 1.12
C TRP A 221 23.52 1.71 1.46
N THR A 222 22.28 1.26 1.65
CA THR A 222 21.12 2.09 2.00
C THR A 222 21.38 2.80 3.32
N CYS A 223 21.82 2.10 4.38
CA CYS A 223 22.22 2.70 5.65
C CYS A 223 23.24 3.83 5.44
N ALA A 224 24.33 3.54 4.71
CA ALA A 224 25.43 4.49 4.54
C ALA A 224 25.06 5.75 3.73
N HIS A 225 23.95 5.74 2.98
CA HIS A 225 23.58 6.86 2.10
C HIS A 225 22.31 7.58 2.55
N VAL A 226 21.39 6.88 3.22
CA VAL A 226 20.07 7.42 3.60
C VAL A 226 19.60 7.01 4.99
N GLY A 227 20.33 6.19 5.75
CA GLY A 227 19.92 5.70 7.08
C GLY A 227 19.77 6.82 8.12
N ASP A 228 20.57 7.89 8.04
CA ASP A 228 20.40 9.07 8.90
C ASP A 228 19.09 9.85 8.65
N ARG A 229 18.31 9.45 7.64
CA ARG A 229 17.12 10.16 7.17
C ARG A 229 15.88 9.29 7.07
N LEU A 230 16.02 8.04 6.64
CA LEU A 230 14.93 7.12 6.34
C LEU A 230 14.95 5.98 7.34
N ALA A 231 13.77 5.43 7.66
CA ALA A 231 13.69 4.17 8.37
C ALA A 231 14.06 3.02 7.40
N VAL A 232 15.15 2.32 7.67
CA VAL A 232 15.65 1.24 6.80
C VAL A 232 15.62 -0.10 7.55
N VAL A 233 15.11 -1.14 6.89
CA VAL A 233 15.11 -2.49 7.46
C VAL A 233 15.61 -3.52 6.46
N LEU A 234 16.46 -4.44 6.93
CA LEU A 234 16.80 -5.67 6.24
C LEU A 234 15.83 -6.77 6.68
N ARG A 235 15.15 -7.38 5.70
CA ARG A 235 14.29 -8.56 5.91
C ARG A 235 14.70 -9.70 4.99
N ASP A 236 14.24 -10.91 5.30
CA ASP A 236 14.19 -12.00 4.33
C ASP A 236 13.07 -11.77 3.32
N ARG A 237 13.19 -12.32 2.11
CA ARG A 237 12.22 -12.08 1.03
C ARG A 237 10.81 -12.57 1.36
N ASP A 238 10.71 -13.61 2.17
CA ASP A 238 9.43 -14.22 2.58
C ASP A 238 8.85 -13.52 3.81
N LEU A 239 9.55 -12.53 4.37
CA LEU A 239 9.11 -11.70 5.49
C LEU A 239 8.69 -12.53 6.71
N THR A 240 9.38 -13.64 6.94
CA THR A 240 9.03 -14.61 7.98
C THR A 240 9.29 -14.05 9.38
N PRO A 241 8.50 -14.41 10.41
CA PRO A 241 8.68 -13.89 11.78
C PRO A 241 10.03 -14.27 12.40
N THR A 242 10.64 -15.35 11.93
CA THR A 242 11.93 -15.88 12.43
C THR A 242 13.10 -15.54 11.51
N GLY A 243 12.86 -14.72 10.49
CA GLY A 243 13.87 -14.33 9.51
C GLY A 243 14.83 -13.27 10.05
N VAL A 244 15.58 -12.62 9.15
CA VAL A 244 16.47 -11.53 9.54
C VAL A 244 15.66 -10.26 9.81
N HIS A 245 15.90 -9.61 10.94
CA HIS A 245 15.44 -8.25 11.22
C HIS A 245 16.67 -7.44 11.64
N GLU A 246 17.04 -6.43 10.85
CA GLU A 246 18.18 -5.57 11.14
C GLU A 246 17.87 -4.16 10.64
N TRP A 247 18.22 -3.15 11.44
CA TRP A 247 17.78 -1.77 11.28
C TRP A 247 18.96 -0.80 11.16
N CYS A 248 18.70 0.30 10.47
CA CYS A 248 19.51 1.50 10.35
C CYS A 248 18.63 2.60 9.72
#